data_AF-L9YWP3-F1
#
_entry.id   AF-L9YWP3-F1
#
_cell.length_a   1.000
_cell.length_b   1.000
_cell.length_c   1.000
_cell.angle_alpha   90.00
_cell.angle_beta   90.00
_cell.angle_gamma   90.00
#
_symmetry.space_group_name_H-M   'P 1'
#
loop_
_entity.id
_entity.type
_entity.pdbx_description
1 polymer ?
#
loop_
_entity_poly.entity_id
_entity_poly.type
_entity_poly.pdbx_seq_one_letter_code
_entity_poly.pdbx_strand_id
1 'polypeptide(L)' 'MHDFWAVDEDSRDEELTSFLQNLVLLGAAIAFFKRARQN' A
#
# COMPACT_ATOMS: atom_id res chain seq x y z
N MET A 1 -3.33 -14.71 11.41
CA MET A 1 -3.52 -13.46 10.66
C MET A 1 -3.13 -12.32 11.58
N HIS A 2 -2.25 -11.41 11.15
CA HIS A 2 -1.96 -10.20 11.91
C HIS A 2 -3.20 -9.32 11.85
N ASP A 3 -3.75 -8.95 13.00
CA ASP A 3 -4.97 -8.16 13.06
C ASP A 3 -4.59 -6.69 12.99
N PHE A 4 -4.44 -6.19 11.76
CA PHE A 4 -3.98 -4.84 11.42
C PHE A 4 -4.78 -3.71 12.11
N TRP A 5 -6.02 -4.00 12.51
CA TRP A 5 -6.91 -3.05 13.19
C TRP A 5 -6.79 -3.07 14.72
N ALA A 6 -6.17 -4.12 15.27
CA ALA A 6 -5.95 -4.32 16.71
C ALA A 6 -4.49 -4.07 17.12
N VAL A 7 -3.75 -3.29 16.31
CA VAL A 7 -2.37 -2.93 16.60
C VAL A 7 -2.30 -1.88 17.71
N ASP A 8 -1.26 -1.95 18.53
CA ASP A 8 -0.96 -0.99 19.60
C ASP A 8 -0.88 0.44 19.05
N GLU A 9 -1.38 1.43 19.79
CA GLU A 9 -1.51 2.81 19.30
C GLU A 9 -0.16 3.39 18.85
N ASP A 10 0.92 2.99 19.51
CA ASP A 10 2.29 3.40 19.20
C ASP A 10 2.82 2.85 17.85
N SER A 11 2.30 1.71 17.39
CA SER A 11 2.75 1.03 16.15
C SER A 11 1.79 1.24 14.97
N ARG A 12 0.59 1.78 15.23
CA ARG A 12 -0.48 1.95 14.24
C ARG A 12 -0.10 2.84 13.07
N ASP A 13 0.58 3.95 13.35
CA ASP A 13 0.93 4.93 12.31
C ASP A 13 1.99 4.40 11.35
N GLU A 14 2.95 3.61 11.86
CA GLU A 14 4.00 3.00 11.04
C GLU A 14 3.44 1.89 10.15
N GLU A 15 2.55 1.04 10.69
CA GLU A 15 1.88 0.01 9.91
C GLU A 15 0.96 0.61 8.85
N LEU A 16 0.20 1.65 9.19
CA LEU A 16 -0.68 2.34 8.26
C LEU A 16 0.11 3.04 7.15
N THR A 17 1.24 3.66 7.49
CA THR A 17 2.15 4.26 6.50
C THR A 17 2.71 3.22 5.55
N SER A 18 3.21 2.10 6.08
CA SER A 18 3.73 0.99 5.26
C SER A 18 2.66 0.39 4.35
N PHE A 19 1.43 0.23 4.85
CA PHE A 19 0.29 -0.21 4.05
C PHE A 19 -0.04 0.76 2.90
N LEU A 20 -0.13 2.05 3.20
CA LEU A 20 -0.39 3.09 2.19
C LEU A 20 0.73 3.15 1.13
N GLN A 21 1.99 2.99 1.52
CA GLN A 21 3.12 2.91 0.59
C GLN A 21 2.94 1.75 -0.40
N ASN A 22 2.59 0.56 0.08
CA ASN A 22 2.34 -0.59 -0.77
C ASN A 22 1.15 -0.37 -1.73
N LEU A 23 0.09 0.27 -1.26
CA LEU A 23 -1.05 0.64 -2.12
C LEU A 23 -0.66 1.62 -3.22
N VAL A 24 0.14 2.64 -2.90
CA VAL A 24 0.66 3.60 -3.89
C VAL A 24 1.54 2.90 -4.91
N LEU A 25 2.45 2.02 -4.48
CA LEU A 25 3.32 1.25 -5.37
C LEU A 25 2.51 0.34 -6.30
N LEU A 26 1.49 -0.34 -5.77
CA LEU A 26 0.58 -1.16 -6.57
C LEU A 26 -0.18 -0.31 -7.60
N GLY A 27 -0.71 0.85 -7.18
CA GLY A 27 -1.38 1.79 -8.08
C GLY A 27 -0.47 2.28 -9.19
N ALA A 28 0.77 2.63 -8.86
CA ALA A 28 1.79 3.02 -9.84
C ALA A 28 2.08 1.89 -10.83
N ALA A 29 2.29 0.67 -10.35
CA ALA A 29 2.53 -0.50 -11.21
C ALA A 29 1.39 -0.72 -12.21
N ILE A 30 0.13 -0.62 -11.76
CA ILE A 30 -1.05 -0.74 -12.62
C ILE A 30 -1.10 0.41 -13.64
N ALA A 31 -0.85 1.65 -13.22
CA ALA A 31 -0.87 2.81 -14.10
C ALA A 31 0.20 2.70 -15.20
N PHE A 32 1.43 2.32 -14.84
CA PHE A 32 2.51 2.10 -15.80
C PHE A 32 2.23 0.91 -16.72
N PHE A 33 1.70 -0.19 -16.20
CA PHE A 33 1.30 -1.34 -17.02
C PHE A 33 0.24 -0.95 -18.05
N LYS A 34 -0.80 -0.22 -17.64
CA LYS A 34 -1.83 0.30 -18.54
C LYS A 34 -1.24 1.23 -19.59
N ARG A 35 -0.35 2.15 -19.19
CA ARG A 35 0.32 3.09 -20.10
C ARG A 35 1.20 2.38 -21.13
N ALA A 36 1.92 1.34 -20.71
CA ALA A 36 2.78 0.52 -21.57
C ALA A 36 1.95 -0.26 -22.60
N ARG A 37 0.79 -0.81 -22.20
CA ARG A 37 -0.13 -1.51 -23.12
C ARG A 37 -0.75 -0.59 -24.19
N GLN A 38 -0.76 0.72 -23.95
CA GLN A 38 -1.34 1.72 -24.87
C GLN A 38 -0.31 2.38 -25.81
N ASN A 39 0.98 2.08 -25.64
CA ASN A 39 2.05 2.43 -26.58
C ASN A 39 2.33 1.27 -27.53
#